data_AF-A0A1H8IG43-F1
#
_entry.id   AF-A0A1H8IG43-F1
#
_cell.length_a   1.000
_cell.length_b   1.000
_cell.length_c   1.000
_cell.angle_alpha   90.00
_cell.angle_beta   90.00
_cell.angle_gamma   90.00
#
_symmetry.space_group_name_H-M   'P 1'
#
loop_
_entity.id
_entity.type
_entity.pdbx_description
1 polymer ?
#
loop_
_entity_poly.entity_id
_entity_poly.type
_entity_poly.pdbx_seq_one_letter_code
_entity_poly.pdbx_strand_id
1 'polypeptide(L)'
;MTYRDILGVQGDATSVEHNSKRITKQTWVSATRRWKDGDDTVALRVKVRFDDSCNNGHPTFAITGDGFTNGRHDWGGCCHDEIAEHFPELTPLIKWHLTSSDGPMHYPGNPVYRAGNRDYNGSLKGVPNAWAYALTFGDNPILHKLKYKFIAWLQQMDNYDFEVIQHDHVNTSGTAYKFGPKFTLGAFGDKWHECPFDSDLDAKAFLYALQHCQPTFTQYATRYGEGKDRELDHARSAAVWPEATDEELSVSKADLTAALKARHPALVAAFLADMKAIGFVCAVPE
;
A
#
# COMPACT_ATOMS: atom_id res chain seq x y z
N MET A 1 -4.65 -8.28 -37.90
CA MET A 1 -5.72 -8.85 -37.07
C MET A 1 -5.97 -10.24 -37.58
N THR A 2 -5.93 -11.21 -36.68
CA THR A 2 -6.20 -12.60 -37.02
C THR A 2 -7.45 -12.98 -36.25
N TYR A 3 -8.48 -13.47 -36.94
CA TYR A 3 -9.67 -14.00 -36.28
C TYR A 3 -9.24 -15.14 -35.37
N ARG A 4 -9.56 -15.01 -34.08
CA ARG A 4 -9.16 -15.97 -33.08
C ARG A 4 -10.31 -16.22 -32.12
N ASP A 5 -10.58 -17.49 -31.91
CA ASP A 5 -11.49 -17.95 -30.89
C ASP A 5 -10.75 -18.06 -29.55
N ILE A 6 -11.36 -17.54 -28.48
CA ILE A 6 -10.95 -17.80 -27.10
C ILE A 6 -12.14 -18.42 -26.38
N LEU A 7 -12.00 -19.68 -25.97
CA LEU A 7 -13.00 -20.44 -25.22
C LEU A 7 -14.39 -20.47 -25.91
N GLY A 8 -14.45 -20.54 -27.24
CA GLY A 8 -15.69 -20.54 -28.02
C GLY A 8 -16.25 -19.15 -28.31
N VAL A 9 -15.57 -18.08 -27.89
CA VAL A 9 -15.94 -16.70 -28.20
C VAL A 9 -15.09 -16.19 -29.36
N GLN A 10 -15.75 -15.75 -30.42
CA GLN A 10 -15.11 -15.11 -31.56
C GLN A 10 -14.58 -13.72 -31.22
N GLY A 11 -13.41 -13.37 -31.74
CA GLY A 11 -12.84 -12.04 -31.62
C GLY A 11 -11.61 -11.81 -32.48
N ASP A 12 -11.04 -10.62 -32.34
CA ASP A 12 -9.88 -10.15 -33.09
C ASP A 12 -8.63 -10.17 -32.20
N ALA A 13 -7.63 -10.96 -32.59
CA ALA A 13 -6.33 -10.96 -31.94
C ALA A 13 -5.36 -9.97 -32.61
N THR A 14 -4.58 -9.28 -31.79
CA THR A 14 -3.46 -8.43 -32.18
C THR A 14 -2.24 -8.76 -31.31
N SER A 15 -1.07 -8.85 -31.93
CA SER A 15 0.21 -9.03 -31.24
C SER A 15 1.26 -8.09 -31.81
N VAL A 16 2.16 -7.62 -30.95
CA VAL A 16 3.31 -6.81 -31.34
C VAL A 16 4.59 -7.52 -30.91
N GLU A 17 5.47 -7.77 -31.88
CA GLU A 17 6.80 -8.32 -31.64
C GLU A 17 7.82 -7.20 -31.41
N HIS A 18 8.78 -7.45 -30.52
CA HIS A 18 9.93 -6.58 -30.32
C HIS A 18 11.21 -7.34 -30.67
N ASN A 19 12.02 -6.77 -31.56
CA ASN A 19 13.31 -7.32 -32.02
C ASN A 19 13.25 -8.80 -32.48
N SER A 20 12.11 -9.22 -33.06
CA SER A 20 11.92 -10.54 -33.68
C SER A 20 12.11 -11.75 -32.75
N LYS A 21 12.15 -11.55 -31.43
CA LYS A 21 12.43 -12.60 -30.44
C LYS A 21 11.44 -12.68 -29.27
N ARG A 22 10.64 -11.64 -29.03
CA ARG A 22 9.68 -11.60 -27.92
C ARG A 22 8.40 -10.88 -28.31
N ILE A 23 7.24 -11.49 -28.03
CA ILE A 23 5.96 -10.79 -28.12
C ILE A 23 5.79 -9.92 -26.87
N THR A 24 5.69 -8.61 -27.06
CA THR A 24 5.64 -7.64 -25.94
C THR A 24 4.23 -7.20 -25.59
N LYS A 25 3.30 -7.31 -26.54
CA LYS A 25 1.90 -6.97 -26.35
C LYS A 25 1.03 -7.99 -27.05
N GLN A 26 0.17 -8.67 -26.30
CA GLN A 26 -0.86 -9.56 -26.84
C GLN A 26 -2.21 -9.04 -26.39
N THR A 27 -3.13 -8.88 -27.32
CA THR A 27 -4.49 -8.41 -27.03
C THR A 27 -5.47 -9.18 -27.89
N TRP A 28 -6.60 -9.53 -27.31
CA TRP A 28 -7.76 -10.06 -28.01
C TRP A 28 -9.00 -9.29 -27.58
N VAL A 29 -9.89 -9.03 -28.55
CA VAL A 29 -11.11 -8.26 -28.35
C VAL A 29 -12.27 -9.07 -28.90
N SER A 30 -13.27 -9.35 -28.06
CA SER A 30 -14.43 -10.15 -28.43
C SER A 30 -15.31 -9.46 -29.47
N ALA A 31 -16.10 -10.26 -30.18
CA ALA A 31 -17.31 -9.76 -30.82
C ALA A 31 -18.23 -9.12 -29.76
N THR A 32 -18.98 -8.10 -30.17
CA THR A 32 -19.89 -7.38 -29.29
C THR A 32 -21.18 -8.20 -29.06
N ARG A 33 -21.54 -8.46 -27.79
CA ARG A 33 -22.87 -8.99 -27.42
C ARG A 33 -23.79 -7.83 -27.05
N ARG A 34 -25.08 -7.93 -27.38
CA ARG A 34 -26.10 -6.89 -27.16
C ARG A 34 -27.32 -7.46 -26.47
N TRP A 35 -27.93 -6.69 -25.58
CA TRP A 35 -29.17 -7.04 -24.90
C TRP A 35 -30.02 -5.79 -24.65
N LYS A 36 -31.24 -6.02 -24.15
CA LYS A 36 -32.17 -4.96 -23.72
C LYS A 36 -32.16 -4.85 -22.21
N ASP A 37 -32.05 -3.63 -21.71
CA ASP A 37 -32.25 -3.28 -20.31
C ASP A 37 -33.29 -2.18 -20.23
N GLY A 38 -34.54 -2.56 -19.92
CA GLY A 38 -35.70 -1.70 -20.13
C GLY A 38 -35.82 -1.23 -21.59
N ASP A 39 -35.89 0.08 -21.77
CA ASP A 39 -35.95 0.71 -23.10
C ASP A 39 -34.56 0.81 -23.77
N ASP A 40 -33.50 0.71 -22.98
CA ASP A 40 -32.13 0.89 -23.45
C ASP A 40 -31.59 -0.34 -24.15
N THR A 41 -30.72 -0.09 -25.14
CA THR A 41 -29.97 -1.14 -25.83
C THR A 41 -28.55 -1.12 -25.31
N VAL A 42 -28.17 -2.16 -24.58
CA VAL A 42 -26.84 -2.28 -23.98
C VAL A 42 -25.98 -3.20 -24.84
N ALA A 43 -24.69 -2.89 -24.94
CA ALA A 43 -23.71 -3.68 -25.65
C ALA A 43 -22.43 -3.83 -24.84
N LEU A 44 -21.83 -5.03 -24.83
CA LEU A 44 -20.57 -5.31 -24.14
C LEU A 44 -19.55 -5.90 -25.13
N ARG A 45 -18.32 -5.41 -25.01
CA ARG A 45 -17.14 -5.95 -25.66
C ARG A 45 -16.10 -6.28 -24.60
N VAL A 46 -15.56 -7.50 -24.64
CA VAL A 46 -14.52 -7.94 -23.70
C VAL A 46 -13.16 -7.81 -24.36
N LYS A 47 -12.20 -7.28 -23.61
CA LYS A 47 -10.80 -7.18 -23.99
C LYS A 47 -9.98 -8.01 -23.02
N VAL A 48 -9.20 -8.95 -23.55
CA VAL A 48 -8.17 -9.66 -22.79
C VAL A 48 -6.79 -9.24 -23.31
N ARG A 49 -5.85 -9.01 -22.41
CA ARG A 49 -4.48 -8.64 -22.76
C ARG A 49 -3.47 -9.36 -21.89
N PHE A 50 -2.30 -9.61 -22.46
CA PHE A 50 -1.11 -10.04 -21.75
C PHE A 50 0.06 -9.21 -22.30
N ASP A 51 0.40 -8.14 -21.58
CA ASP A 51 1.34 -7.13 -22.03
C ASP A 51 2.14 -6.52 -20.87
N ASP A 52 3.24 -5.85 -21.21
CA ASP A 52 4.01 -5.01 -20.29
C ASP A 52 3.72 -3.53 -20.58
N SER A 53 2.46 -3.10 -20.45
CA SER A 53 2.10 -1.70 -20.72
C SER A 53 2.77 -0.69 -19.79
N CYS A 54 3.18 -1.12 -18.60
CA CYS A 54 3.84 -0.29 -17.59
C CYS A 54 5.36 -0.23 -17.77
N ASN A 55 5.92 -0.99 -18.73
CA ASN A 55 7.35 -1.07 -19.01
C ASN A 55 8.19 -1.40 -17.76
N ASN A 56 7.67 -2.32 -16.93
CA ASN A 56 8.32 -2.79 -15.72
C ASN A 56 8.97 -4.17 -15.89
N GLY A 57 8.91 -4.76 -17.08
CA GLY A 57 9.48 -6.06 -17.39
C GLY A 57 8.57 -7.26 -17.11
N HIS A 58 7.36 -7.04 -16.60
CA HIS A 58 6.45 -8.10 -16.16
C HIS A 58 5.13 -8.08 -16.95
N PRO A 59 4.99 -8.92 -17.99
CA PRO A 59 3.74 -9.06 -18.71
C PRO A 59 2.61 -9.47 -17.77
N THR A 60 1.55 -8.67 -17.72
CA THR A 60 0.43 -8.86 -16.81
C THR A 60 -0.84 -9.16 -17.61
N PHE A 61 -1.57 -10.18 -17.18
CA PHE A 61 -2.87 -10.51 -17.75
C PHE A 61 -3.95 -9.57 -17.21
N ALA A 62 -4.80 -9.07 -18.08
CA ALA A 62 -6.02 -8.38 -17.68
C ALA A 62 -7.17 -8.74 -18.61
N ILE A 63 -8.34 -8.96 -18.03
CA ILE A 63 -9.64 -9.10 -18.69
C ILE A 63 -10.52 -7.94 -18.26
N THR A 64 -10.99 -7.14 -19.22
CA THR A 64 -11.79 -5.93 -18.97
C THR A 64 -12.93 -5.85 -19.97
N GLY A 65 -13.97 -5.08 -19.68
CA GLY A 65 -15.07 -4.83 -20.60
C GLY A 65 -15.20 -3.35 -20.96
N ASP A 66 -15.79 -3.10 -22.14
CA ASP A 66 -16.29 -1.81 -22.59
C ASP A 66 -17.80 -1.94 -22.84
N GLY A 67 -18.57 -1.21 -22.05
CA GLY A 67 -20.03 -1.18 -22.08
C GLY A 67 -20.58 0.06 -22.78
N PHE A 68 -21.62 -0.15 -23.57
CA PHE A 68 -22.27 0.90 -24.36
C PHE A 68 -23.77 0.89 -24.14
N THR A 69 -24.34 2.05 -23.83
CA THR A 69 -25.78 2.25 -23.67
C THR A 69 -26.28 3.11 -24.83
N ASN A 70 -27.22 2.59 -25.61
CA ASN A 70 -27.74 3.22 -26.83
C ASN A 70 -26.64 3.70 -27.81
N GLY A 71 -25.55 2.94 -27.89
CA GLY A 71 -24.40 3.22 -28.76
C GLY A 71 -23.37 4.20 -28.19
N ARG A 72 -23.60 4.78 -27.00
CA ARG A 72 -22.64 5.62 -26.29
C ARG A 72 -21.83 4.77 -25.30
N HIS A 73 -20.50 4.94 -25.28
CA HIS A 73 -19.66 4.33 -24.23
C HIS A 73 -20.04 4.93 -22.87
N ASP A 74 -20.39 4.07 -21.93
CA ASP A 74 -21.05 4.44 -20.67
C ASP A 74 -20.28 3.94 -19.45
N TRP A 75 -19.71 2.73 -19.55
CA TRP A 75 -18.94 2.09 -18.48
C TRP A 75 -17.84 1.17 -19.03
N GLY A 76 -16.86 0.84 -18.20
CA GLY A 76 -15.80 -0.08 -18.57
C GLY A 76 -14.75 -0.29 -17.48
N GLY A 77 -13.78 -1.16 -17.75
CA GLY A 77 -12.73 -1.56 -16.79
C GLY A 77 -12.97 -2.96 -16.23
N CYS A 78 -12.84 -3.14 -14.91
CA CYS A 78 -12.98 -4.43 -14.21
C CYS A 78 -14.45 -4.81 -13.94
N CYS A 79 -15.31 -4.76 -14.97
CA CYS A 79 -16.72 -5.15 -14.94
C CYS A 79 -16.90 -6.68 -15.00
N HIS A 80 -16.34 -7.37 -14.01
CA HIS A 80 -16.26 -8.83 -14.00
C HIS A 80 -17.63 -9.51 -13.92
N ASP A 81 -18.59 -8.89 -13.24
CA ASP A 81 -19.94 -9.46 -13.09
C ASP A 81 -20.68 -9.46 -14.43
N GLU A 82 -20.61 -8.34 -15.17
CA GLU A 82 -21.21 -8.22 -16.50
C GLU A 82 -20.52 -9.14 -17.52
N ILE A 83 -19.20 -9.33 -17.39
CA ILE A 83 -18.46 -10.30 -18.22
C ILE A 83 -18.93 -11.72 -17.89
N ALA A 84 -19.07 -12.09 -16.61
CA ALA A 84 -19.52 -13.43 -16.23
C ALA A 84 -20.97 -13.70 -16.68
N GLU A 85 -21.84 -12.69 -16.64
CA GLU A 85 -23.24 -12.81 -17.06
C GLU A 85 -23.38 -12.94 -18.59
N HIS A 86 -22.72 -12.07 -19.36
CA HIS A 86 -22.91 -12.01 -20.80
C HIS A 86 -21.86 -12.76 -21.61
N PHE A 87 -20.73 -13.12 -21.02
CA PHE A 87 -19.67 -13.98 -21.59
C PHE A 87 -19.27 -15.06 -20.57
N PRO A 88 -20.20 -15.94 -20.15
CA PRO A 88 -19.93 -16.97 -19.15
C PRO A 88 -18.75 -17.86 -19.54
N GLU A 89 -18.49 -18.03 -20.83
CA GLU A 89 -17.35 -18.76 -21.38
C GLU A 89 -15.99 -18.19 -20.95
N LEU A 90 -15.92 -16.88 -20.68
CA LEU A 90 -14.69 -16.17 -20.26
C LEU A 90 -14.53 -16.11 -18.73
N THR A 91 -15.55 -16.49 -17.96
CA THR A 91 -15.51 -16.51 -16.48
C THR A 91 -14.27 -17.20 -15.90
N PRO A 92 -13.81 -18.35 -16.44
CA PRO A 92 -12.60 -19.01 -15.92
C PRO A 92 -11.34 -18.13 -15.96
N LEU A 93 -11.30 -17.10 -16.81
CA LEU A 93 -10.16 -16.18 -16.94
C LEU A 93 -10.21 -15.01 -15.95
N ILE A 94 -11.37 -14.69 -15.38
CA ILE A 94 -11.55 -13.55 -14.45
C ILE A 94 -10.63 -13.67 -13.24
N LYS A 95 -10.47 -14.88 -12.70
CA LYS A 95 -9.57 -15.14 -11.56
C LYS A 95 -8.10 -14.77 -11.82
N TRP A 96 -7.69 -14.67 -13.09
CA TRP A 96 -6.33 -14.31 -13.48
C TRP A 96 -6.12 -12.81 -13.70
N HIS A 97 -7.18 -12.00 -13.60
CA HIS A 97 -7.08 -10.56 -13.78
C HIS A 97 -5.98 -9.98 -12.83
N LEU A 98 -5.04 -9.22 -13.40
CA LEU A 98 -3.84 -8.70 -12.74
C LEU A 98 -2.82 -9.75 -12.27
N THR A 99 -2.73 -10.88 -12.98
CA THR A 99 -1.69 -11.91 -12.74
C THR A 99 -0.59 -11.81 -13.78
N SER A 100 0.68 -11.80 -13.36
CA SER A 100 1.85 -11.87 -14.24
C SER A 100 2.48 -13.26 -14.21
N SER A 101 3.57 -13.44 -14.96
CA SER A 101 4.43 -14.63 -14.88
C SER A 101 5.01 -14.89 -13.49
N ASP A 102 5.01 -13.89 -12.61
CA ASP A 102 5.49 -14.00 -11.22
C ASP A 102 4.35 -14.21 -10.23
N GLY A 103 3.10 -14.35 -10.70
CA GLY A 103 1.90 -14.57 -9.90
C GLY A 103 0.99 -13.34 -9.80
N PRO A 104 -0.02 -13.40 -8.91
CA PRO A 104 -0.98 -12.31 -8.73
C PRO A 104 -0.31 -11.00 -8.28
N MET A 105 -0.93 -9.87 -8.63
CA MET A 105 -0.42 -8.55 -8.24
C MET A 105 -0.17 -8.44 -6.73
N HIS A 106 1.06 -8.06 -6.36
CA HIS A 106 1.56 -7.95 -4.99
C HIS A 106 1.43 -9.24 -4.15
N TYR A 107 1.55 -10.42 -4.77
CA TYR A 107 1.56 -11.69 -4.05
C TYR A 107 2.85 -11.88 -3.23
N PRO A 108 2.81 -12.38 -1.98
CA PRO A 108 1.64 -12.72 -1.15
C PRO A 108 1.09 -11.55 -0.32
N GLY A 109 1.64 -10.34 -0.46
CA GLY A 109 1.31 -9.16 0.36
C GLY A 109 -0.16 -8.75 0.33
N ASN A 110 -0.78 -8.68 -0.85
CA ASN A 110 -2.20 -8.32 -0.98
C ASN A 110 -3.13 -9.29 -0.24
N PRO A 111 -3.06 -10.62 -0.47
CA PRO A 111 -3.82 -11.60 0.31
C PRO A 111 -3.65 -11.44 1.82
N VAL A 112 -2.41 -11.30 2.29
CA VAL A 112 -2.08 -11.18 3.71
C VAL A 112 -2.65 -9.89 4.31
N TYR A 113 -2.58 -8.78 3.57
CA TYR A 113 -3.14 -7.50 4.01
C TYR A 113 -4.66 -7.57 4.12
N ARG A 114 -5.34 -8.09 3.10
CA ARG A 114 -6.81 -8.23 3.08
C ARG A 114 -7.29 -9.15 4.20
N ALA A 115 -6.61 -10.28 4.41
CA ALA A 115 -6.94 -11.23 5.46
C ALA A 115 -6.65 -10.71 6.88
N GLY A 116 -5.70 -9.78 7.04
CA GLY A 116 -5.31 -9.23 8.34
C GLY A 116 -6.34 -8.25 8.92
N ASN A 117 -6.31 -8.10 10.25
CA ASN A 117 -7.09 -7.13 11.02
C ASN A 117 -6.27 -5.89 11.45
N ARG A 118 -5.13 -5.67 10.78
CA ARG A 118 -4.23 -4.55 11.04
C ARG A 118 -4.56 -3.41 10.07
N ASP A 119 -4.48 -2.18 10.55
CA ASP A 119 -4.67 -0.99 9.71
C ASP A 119 -3.55 -0.84 8.66
N TYR A 120 -3.62 0.23 7.85
CA TYR A 120 -2.64 0.53 6.81
C TYR A 120 -1.21 0.77 7.36
N ASN A 121 -1.08 1.07 8.67
CA ASN A 121 0.21 1.19 9.36
C ASN A 121 0.65 -0.13 10.03
N GLY A 122 -0.10 -1.22 9.85
CA GLY A 122 0.20 -2.52 10.46
C GLY A 122 -0.16 -2.62 11.94
N SER A 123 -0.95 -1.69 12.49
CA SER A 123 -1.34 -1.67 13.90
C SER A 123 -2.69 -2.36 14.14
N LEU A 124 -2.83 -3.03 15.27
CA LEU A 124 -4.11 -3.57 15.73
C LEU A 124 -4.95 -2.47 16.38
N LYS A 125 -6.27 -2.66 16.38
CA LYS A 125 -7.20 -1.74 17.04
C LYS A 125 -6.83 -1.57 18.52
N GLY A 126 -6.69 -0.31 18.95
CA GLY A 126 -6.39 0.03 20.34
C GLY A 126 -4.94 -0.18 20.77
N VAL A 127 -4.04 -0.62 19.88
CA VAL A 127 -2.60 -0.71 20.21
C VAL A 127 -1.95 0.65 20.00
N PRO A 128 -1.24 1.21 21.01
CA PRO A 128 -0.46 2.44 20.84
C PRO A 128 0.51 2.36 19.66
N ASN A 129 0.47 3.36 18.77
CA ASN A 129 1.38 3.45 17.63
C ASN A 129 2.11 4.80 17.52
N ALA A 130 1.78 5.76 18.38
CA ALA A 130 2.54 6.99 18.56
C ALA A 130 2.62 7.34 20.03
N TRP A 131 3.75 7.94 20.41
CA TRP A 131 4.08 8.24 21.79
C TRP A 131 4.50 9.70 21.91
N ALA A 132 4.04 10.36 22.97
CA ALA A 132 4.60 11.62 23.42
C ALA A 132 5.42 11.41 24.68
N TYR A 133 6.39 12.30 24.84
CA TYR A 133 7.30 12.33 25.97
C TYR A 133 7.14 13.68 26.65
N ALA A 134 6.99 13.64 27.95
CA ALA A 134 6.89 14.82 28.78
C ALA A 134 7.61 14.58 30.10
N LEU A 135 7.78 15.64 30.87
CA LEU A 135 8.19 15.54 32.26
C LEU A 135 7.35 16.46 33.13
N THR A 136 7.39 16.16 34.42
CA THR A 136 6.83 16.97 35.50
C THR A 136 7.95 17.28 36.50
N PHE A 137 7.75 18.31 37.31
CA PHE A 137 8.71 18.76 38.31
C PHE A 137 8.06 18.72 39.69
N GLY A 138 8.55 17.83 40.56
CA GLY A 138 8.01 17.60 41.90
C GLY A 138 6.52 17.24 41.85
N ASP A 139 5.73 17.90 42.69
CA ASP A 139 4.27 17.68 42.76
C ASP A 139 3.47 18.49 41.72
N ASN A 140 4.13 19.20 40.80
CA ASN A 140 3.44 19.98 39.78
C ASN A 140 2.86 19.05 38.69
N PRO A 141 1.52 19.00 38.50
CA PRO A 141 0.89 18.09 37.54
C PRO A 141 1.02 18.54 36.07
N ILE A 142 1.62 19.70 35.79
CA ILE A 142 1.75 20.23 34.43
C ILE A 142 2.78 19.42 33.64
N LEU A 143 2.34 18.81 32.54
CA LEU A 143 3.20 18.09 31.60
C LEU A 143 3.95 19.06 30.69
N HIS A 144 5.27 19.14 30.86
CA HIS A 144 6.17 19.83 29.95
C HIS A 144 6.49 18.92 28.76
N LYS A 145 5.75 19.10 27.65
CA LYS A 145 5.92 18.33 26.41
C LYS A 145 7.15 18.80 25.66
N LEU A 146 8.08 17.89 25.41
CA LEU A 146 9.36 18.18 24.76
C LEU A 146 9.66 17.15 23.67
N LYS A 147 10.60 17.46 22.78
CA LYS A 147 11.04 16.53 21.73
C LYS A 147 11.66 15.28 22.36
N TYR A 148 11.35 14.11 21.81
CA TYR A 148 11.87 12.82 22.28
C TYR A 148 13.39 12.82 22.46
N LYS A 149 14.15 13.32 21.47
CA LYS A 149 15.62 13.37 21.55
C LYS A 149 16.12 14.13 22.79
N PHE A 150 15.45 15.21 23.17
CA PHE A 150 15.83 16.02 24.32
C PHE A 150 15.52 15.31 25.63
N ILE A 151 14.33 14.71 25.74
CA ILE A 151 13.95 13.90 26.90
C ILE A 151 14.90 12.70 27.06
N ALA A 152 15.17 11.97 25.98
CA ALA A 152 16.05 10.81 25.99
C ALA A 152 17.48 11.19 26.40
N TRP A 153 17.97 12.36 25.98
CA TRP A 153 19.26 12.90 26.43
C TRP A 153 19.23 13.24 27.93
N LEU A 154 18.21 13.97 28.40
CA LEU A 154 18.06 14.31 29.82
C LEU A 154 18.02 13.09 30.74
N GLN A 155 17.39 11.99 30.30
CA GLN A 155 17.31 10.74 31.06
C GLN A 155 18.66 10.03 31.24
N GLN A 156 19.69 10.39 30.46
CA GLN A 156 21.04 9.82 30.56
C GLN A 156 21.96 10.62 31.49
N MET A 157 21.49 11.74 32.04
CA MET A 157 22.32 12.65 32.82
C MET A 157 22.25 12.31 34.30
N ASP A 158 23.42 12.20 34.95
CA ASP A 158 23.52 11.95 36.40
C ASP A 158 23.21 13.19 37.24
N ASN A 159 23.41 14.38 36.65
CA ASN A 159 23.07 15.67 37.24
C ASN A 159 22.68 16.66 36.14
N TYR A 160 22.21 17.85 36.54
CA TYR A 160 21.68 18.85 35.64
C TYR A 160 22.45 20.17 35.71
N ASP A 161 23.76 20.11 35.84
CA ASP A 161 24.65 21.27 35.82
C ASP A 161 25.02 21.64 34.37
N PHE A 162 24.15 22.41 33.73
CA PHE A 162 24.30 22.84 32.35
C PHE A 162 24.31 24.36 32.23
N GLU A 163 24.86 24.86 31.14
CA GLU A 163 24.72 26.25 30.73
C GLU A 163 23.60 26.39 29.70
N VAL A 164 22.95 27.56 29.63
CA VAL A 164 22.02 27.87 28.54
C VAL A 164 22.80 28.42 27.35
N ILE A 165 22.68 27.77 26.19
CA ILE A 165 23.37 28.15 24.96
C ILE A 165 22.37 28.73 23.97
N GLN A 166 22.70 29.87 23.38
CA GLN A 166 21.95 30.49 22.28
C GLN A 166 22.48 30.00 20.93
N HIS A 167 21.56 29.61 20.04
CA HIS A 167 21.84 29.38 18.64
C HIS A 167 21.07 30.39 17.79
N ASP A 168 21.77 31.09 16.90
CA ASP A 168 21.16 32.01 15.95
C ASP A 168 20.73 31.28 14.67
N HIS A 169 19.63 31.74 14.05
CA HIS A 169 19.20 31.19 12.77
C HIS A 169 20.08 31.73 11.63
N VAL A 170 20.77 30.84 10.92
CA VAL A 170 21.51 31.20 9.70
C VAL A 170 20.51 31.32 8.54
N ASN A 171 20.22 32.55 8.10
CA ASN A 171 19.34 32.78 6.96
C ASN A 171 20.04 32.37 5.66
N THR A 172 19.36 31.56 4.85
CA THR A 172 19.84 31.22 3.49
C THR A 172 19.46 32.35 2.54
N SER A 173 20.31 32.62 1.53
CA SER A 173 20.05 33.67 0.54
C SER A 173 18.72 33.47 -0.18
N GLY A 174 17.81 34.46 -0.09
CA GLY A 174 16.52 34.44 -0.79
C GLY A 174 15.28 34.46 0.12
N THR A 175 15.43 34.29 1.45
CA THR A 175 14.31 34.39 2.40
C THR A 175 14.31 35.74 3.11
N ALA A 176 13.21 36.50 2.98
CA ALA A 176 13.04 37.79 3.66
C ALA A 176 12.69 37.67 5.15
N TYR A 177 12.23 36.49 5.59
CA TYR A 177 11.81 36.25 6.97
C TYR A 177 13.03 35.97 7.85
N LYS A 178 13.16 36.71 8.96
CA LYS A 178 14.21 36.51 9.97
C LYS A 178 13.63 35.76 11.16
N PHE A 179 14.07 34.53 11.37
CA PHE A 179 13.75 33.78 12.58
C PHE A 179 14.56 34.30 13.77
N GLY A 180 13.95 34.30 14.96
CA GLY A 180 14.64 34.61 16.21
C GLY A 180 15.63 33.52 16.63
N PRO A 181 16.49 33.79 17.63
CA PRO A 181 17.36 32.76 18.20
C PRO A 181 16.55 31.67 18.89
N LYS A 182 17.16 30.50 19.07
CA LYS A 182 16.64 29.42 19.90
C LYS A 182 17.68 29.02 20.94
N PHE A 183 17.23 28.47 22.06
CA PHE A 183 18.05 28.18 23.21
C PHE A 183 18.02 26.69 23.54
N THR A 184 19.16 26.18 24.02
CA THR A 184 19.33 24.80 24.45
C THR A 184 20.12 24.72 25.75
N LEU A 185 20.19 23.53 26.35
CA LEU A 185 21.07 23.24 27.47
C LEU A 185 22.41 22.71 26.96
N GLY A 186 23.50 23.06 27.65
CA GLY A 186 24.86 22.66 27.32
C GLY A 186 24.96 21.15 27.07
N ALA A 187 25.64 20.79 25.99
CA ALA A 187 25.78 19.42 25.48
C ALA A 187 24.56 18.78 24.79
N PHE A 188 23.43 19.50 24.62
CA PHE A 188 22.31 19.02 23.79
C PHE A 188 22.09 19.85 22.52
N GLY A 189 22.25 19.20 21.36
CA GLY A 189 21.93 19.77 20.05
C GLY A 189 22.87 20.91 19.64
N ASP A 190 23.41 20.87 18.44
CA ASP A 190 24.32 21.91 17.92
C ASP A 190 23.65 22.81 16.87
N LYS A 191 22.39 22.52 16.53
CA LYS A 191 21.63 23.18 15.45
C LYS A 191 20.42 23.93 15.99
N TRP A 192 20.18 25.12 15.43
CA TRP A 192 19.03 25.97 15.75
C TRP A 192 17.69 25.22 15.81
N HIS A 193 17.38 24.38 14.81
CA HIS A 193 16.07 23.69 14.74
C HIS A 193 15.93 22.53 15.74
N GLU A 194 17.02 22.10 16.39
CA GLU A 194 17.01 21.06 17.41
C GLU A 194 16.72 21.63 18.80
N CYS A 195 17.13 22.88 19.05
CA CYS A 195 16.93 23.61 20.30
C CYS A 195 15.47 23.54 20.81
N PRO A 196 15.27 23.18 22.09
CA PRO A 196 13.94 22.99 22.67
C PRO A 196 13.23 24.28 23.08
N PHE A 197 13.94 25.41 23.24
CA PHE A 197 13.36 26.65 23.76
C PHE A 197 13.45 27.80 22.75
N ASP A 198 12.43 28.67 22.74
CA ASP A 198 12.37 29.86 21.89
C ASP A 198 12.78 31.14 22.64
N SER A 199 13.01 31.08 23.96
CA SER A 199 13.47 32.21 24.76
C SER A 199 14.50 31.81 25.82
N ASP A 200 15.40 32.74 26.14
CA ASP A 200 16.41 32.59 27.20
C ASP A 200 15.74 32.39 28.57
N LEU A 201 14.64 33.11 28.83
CA LEU A 201 13.89 33.02 30.08
C LEU A 201 13.31 31.62 30.27
N ASP A 202 12.68 31.05 29.24
CA ASP A 202 12.11 29.69 29.32
C ASP A 202 13.20 28.64 29.55
N ALA A 203 14.33 28.76 28.85
CA ALA A 203 15.47 27.85 29.00
C ALA A 203 16.04 27.90 30.42
N LYS A 204 16.24 29.10 30.98
CA LYS A 204 16.75 29.29 32.35
C LYS A 204 15.76 28.82 33.41
N ALA A 205 14.47 29.13 33.25
CA ALA A 205 13.43 28.68 34.16
C ALA A 205 13.31 27.14 34.15
N PHE A 206 13.40 26.53 32.97
CA PHE A 206 13.40 25.09 32.82
C PHE A 206 14.62 24.45 33.47
N LEU A 207 15.83 24.97 33.23
CA LEU A 207 17.05 24.49 33.85
C LEU A 207 16.98 24.60 35.39
N TYR A 208 16.48 25.71 35.90
CA TYR A 208 16.26 25.90 37.34
C TYR A 208 15.32 24.82 37.90
N ALA A 209 14.18 24.56 37.24
CA ALA A 209 13.26 23.51 37.67
C ALA A 209 13.92 22.12 37.61
N LEU A 210 14.74 21.85 36.60
CA LEU A 210 15.49 20.62 36.44
C LEU A 210 16.47 20.38 37.60
N GLN A 211 17.15 21.44 38.04
CA GLN A 211 18.11 21.41 39.15
C GLN A 211 17.45 21.32 40.54
N HIS A 212 16.26 21.88 40.71
CA HIS A 212 15.66 22.09 42.04
C HIS A 212 14.40 21.27 42.33
N CYS A 213 13.75 20.72 41.31
CA CYS A 213 12.39 20.18 41.44
C CYS A 213 12.25 18.74 40.95
N GLN A 214 13.26 17.88 41.12
CA GLN A 214 13.24 16.43 40.85
C GLN A 214 12.35 16.00 39.66
N PRO A 215 12.88 15.98 38.43
CA PRO A 215 12.08 15.68 37.26
C PRO A 215 11.55 14.25 37.25
N THR A 216 10.28 14.06 36.89
CA THR A 216 9.69 12.75 36.58
C THR A 216 9.36 12.67 35.11
N PHE A 217 9.94 11.69 34.41
CA PHE A 217 9.75 11.49 32.98
C PHE A 217 8.56 10.58 32.70
N THR A 218 7.67 11.02 31.83
CA THR A 218 6.43 10.33 31.49
C THR A 218 6.34 10.09 29.99
N GLN A 219 6.08 8.84 29.61
CA GLN A 219 5.73 8.43 28.27
C GLN A 219 4.25 8.06 28.22
N TYR A 220 3.51 8.58 27.24
CA TYR A 220 2.10 8.24 27.07
C TYR A 220 1.72 8.15 25.58
N ALA A 221 0.75 7.28 25.29
CA ALA A 221 0.28 7.05 23.94
C ALA A 221 -0.57 8.24 23.45
N THR A 222 -0.28 8.74 22.25
CA THR A 222 -1.02 9.85 21.61
C THR A 222 -1.89 9.39 20.45
N ARG A 223 -1.60 8.23 19.90
CA ARG A 223 -2.39 7.61 18.84
C ARG A 223 -2.40 6.10 19.01
N TYR A 224 -3.55 5.54 18.70
CA TYR A 224 -3.81 4.11 18.76
C TYR A 224 -4.13 3.62 17.35
N GLY A 225 -3.78 2.38 17.04
CA GLY A 225 -4.17 1.74 15.80
C GLY A 225 -5.68 1.65 15.70
N GLU A 226 -6.20 1.83 14.49
CA GLU A 226 -7.63 1.66 14.22
C GLU A 226 -7.96 0.19 13.97
N GLY A 227 -6.95 -0.59 13.54
CA GLY A 227 -7.16 -1.90 12.96
C GLY A 227 -7.99 -1.80 11.68
N LYS A 228 -8.44 -2.95 11.19
CA LYS A 228 -9.48 -3.02 10.16
C LYS A 228 -10.23 -4.33 10.28
N ASP A 229 -11.41 -4.39 9.67
CA ASP A 229 -12.12 -5.65 9.49
C ASP A 229 -11.40 -6.52 8.46
N ARG A 230 -11.47 -7.84 8.66
CA ARG A 230 -10.88 -8.79 7.72
C ARG A 230 -11.73 -8.83 6.45
N GLU A 231 -11.08 -8.77 5.31
CA GLU A 231 -11.72 -8.76 3.99
C GLU A 231 -11.48 -10.12 3.32
N LEU A 232 -12.05 -11.19 3.90
CA LEU A 232 -11.67 -12.57 3.56
C LEU A 232 -11.98 -12.93 2.10
N ASP A 233 -13.10 -12.47 1.54
CA ASP A 233 -13.43 -12.71 0.12
C ASP A 233 -12.46 -12.00 -0.82
N HIS A 234 -12.05 -10.79 -0.47
CA HIS A 234 -10.99 -10.09 -1.22
C HIS A 234 -9.62 -10.78 -1.05
N ALA A 235 -9.36 -11.40 0.10
CA ALA A 235 -8.14 -12.19 0.30
C ALA A 235 -8.14 -13.46 -0.56
N ARG A 236 -9.27 -14.19 -0.65
CA ARG A 236 -9.45 -15.33 -1.55
C ARG A 236 -9.20 -14.95 -3.01
N SER A 237 -9.83 -13.86 -3.45
CA SER A 237 -9.70 -13.34 -4.81
C SER A 237 -8.25 -12.96 -5.13
N ALA A 238 -7.61 -12.16 -4.26
CA ALA A 238 -6.22 -11.75 -4.44
C ALA A 238 -5.22 -12.93 -4.39
N ALA A 239 -5.57 -14.00 -3.68
CA ALA A 239 -4.74 -15.20 -3.57
C ALA A 239 -4.99 -16.21 -4.69
N VAL A 240 -6.01 -15.98 -5.53
CA VAL A 240 -6.59 -16.98 -6.44
C VAL A 240 -6.80 -18.30 -5.67
N TRP A 241 -7.50 -18.18 -4.55
CA TRP A 241 -7.75 -19.27 -3.60
C TRP A 241 -9.22 -19.27 -3.14
N PRO A 242 -10.17 -19.52 -4.05
CA PRO A 242 -11.60 -19.45 -3.75
C PRO A 242 -12.05 -20.45 -2.68
N GLU A 243 -11.38 -21.60 -2.59
CA GLU A 243 -11.69 -22.68 -1.64
C GLU A 243 -11.09 -22.49 -0.25
N ALA A 244 -10.29 -21.44 -0.01
CA ALA A 244 -9.71 -21.20 1.30
C ALA A 244 -10.79 -20.96 2.36
N THR A 245 -10.69 -21.64 3.50
CA THR A 245 -11.57 -21.44 4.64
C THR A 245 -11.25 -20.13 5.37
N ASP A 246 -12.22 -19.61 6.13
CA ASP A 246 -11.99 -18.41 6.96
C ASP A 246 -10.90 -18.69 8.01
N GLU A 247 -10.81 -19.92 8.51
CA GLU A 247 -9.81 -20.37 9.47
C GLU A 247 -8.40 -20.34 8.86
N GLU A 248 -8.23 -20.86 7.64
CA GLU A 248 -6.95 -20.84 6.92
C GLU A 248 -6.47 -19.43 6.63
N LEU A 249 -7.39 -18.52 6.30
CA LEU A 249 -7.05 -17.10 6.06
C LEU A 249 -6.85 -16.33 7.37
N SER A 250 -7.39 -16.83 8.49
CA SER A 250 -7.36 -16.13 9.77
C SER A 250 -6.13 -16.41 10.63
N VAL A 251 -5.26 -17.34 10.22
CA VAL A 251 -4.00 -17.66 10.89
C VAL A 251 -3.05 -16.46 11.00
N SER A 252 -1.91 -16.65 11.66
CA SER A 252 -0.93 -15.58 11.82
C SER A 252 -0.42 -15.10 10.46
N LYS A 253 0.02 -13.83 10.39
CA LYS A 253 0.64 -13.27 9.18
C LYS A 253 1.78 -14.16 8.66
N ALA A 254 2.58 -14.72 9.56
CA ALA A 254 3.71 -15.58 9.20
C ALA A 254 3.24 -16.88 8.56
N ASP A 255 2.26 -17.55 9.18
CA ASP A 255 1.74 -18.84 8.71
C ASP A 255 1.01 -18.69 7.37
N LEU A 256 0.17 -17.65 7.22
CA LEU A 256 -0.51 -17.38 5.96
C LEU A 256 0.49 -17.05 4.84
N THR A 257 1.53 -16.26 5.15
CA THR A 257 2.60 -15.98 4.18
C THR A 257 3.32 -17.25 3.74
N ALA A 258 3.60 -18.16 4.67
CA ALA A 258 4.24 -19.43 4.37
C ALA A 258 3.35 -20.33 3.49
N ALA A 259 2.07 -20.45 3.82
CA ALA A 259 1.09 -21.22 3.05
C ALA A 259 0.94 -20.69 1.61
N LEU A 260 0.85 -19.37 1.45
CA LEU A 260 0.77 -18.73 0.13
C LEU A 260 2.06 -18.97 -0.69
N LYS A 261 3.24 -18.79 -0.08
CA LYS A 261 4.52 -19.07 -0.76
C LYS A 261 4.65 -20.53 -1.18
N ALA A 262 4.13 -21.47 -0.38
CA ALA A 262 4.14 -22.88 -0.73
C ALA A 262 3.22 -23.19 -1.94
N ARG A 263 2.08 -22.50 -2.07
CA ARG A 263 1.15 -22.65 -3.21
C ARG A 263 1.63 -21.94 -4.47
N HIS A 264 2.49 -20.94 -4.34
CA HIS A 264 2.87 -20.02 -5.42
C HIS A 264 3.38 -20.70 -6.70
N PRO A 265 4.29 -21.71 -6.65
CA PRO A 265 4.77 -22.35 -7.87
C PRO A 265 3.67 -23.06 -8.67
N ALA A 266 2.77 -23.76 -7.98
CA ALA A 266 1.64 -24.44 -8.60
C ALA A 266 0.64 -23.44 -9.19
N LEU A 267 0.41 -22.31 -8.50
CA LEU A 267 -0.46 -21.24 -8.96
C LEU A 267 0.06 -20.61 -10.27
N VAL A 268 1.35 -20.27 -10.32
CA VAL A 268 1.99 -19.72 -11.52
C VAL A 268 1.94 -20.74 -12.67
N ALA A 269 2.20 -22.02 -12.40
CA ALA A 269 2.10 -23.06 -13.41
C ALA A 269 0.68 -23.17 -14.01
N ALA A 270 -0.35 -23.11 -13.16
CA ALA A 270 -1.75 -23.12 -13.60
C ALA A 270 -2.10 -21.88 -14.44
N PHE A 271 -1.68 -20.69 -14.00
CA PHE A 271 -1.85 -19.45 -14.77
C PHE A 271 -1.22 -19.56 -16.17
N LEU A 272 0.04 -19.98 -16.25
CA LEU A 272 0.76 -20.10 -17.52
C LEU A 272 0.13 -21.18 -18.42
N ALA A 273 -0.41 -22.25 -17.85
CA ALA A 273 -1.15 -23.26 -18.60
C ALA A 273 -2.43 -22.67 -19.23
N ASP A 274 -3.22 -21.91 -18.46
CA ASP A 274 -4.43 -21.25 -18.94
C ASP A 274 -4.11 -20.20 -20.02
N MET A 275 -3.04 -19.42 -19.85
CA MET A 275 -2.57 -18.46 -20.86
C MET A 275 -2.19 -19.15 -22.17
N LYS A 276 -1.51 -20.30 -22.10
CA LYS A 276 -1.19 -21.13 -23.28
C LYS A 276 -2.42 -21.78 -23.89
N ALA A 277 -3.43 -22.14 -23.10
CA ALA A 277 -4.66 -22.74 -23.60
C ALA A 277 -5.50 -21.75 -24.42
N ILE A 278 -5.53 -20.48 -24.02
CA ILE A 278 -6.09 -19.39 -24.85
C ILE A 278 -5.09 -18.88 -25.91
N GLY A 279 -3.90 -19.50 -25.91
CA GLY A 279 -2.74 -19.36 -26.79
C GLY A 279 -2.12 -17.97 -26.85
N PHE A 280 -2.06 -17.31 -25.71
CA PHE A 280 -1.02 -16.34 -25.45
C PHE A 280 0.34 -17.04 -25.33
N VAL A 281 1.37 -16.35 -25.83
CA VAL A 281 2.76 -16.76 -25.71
C VAL A 281 3.31 -16.20 -24.40
N CYS A 282 3.63 -17.09 -23.47
CA CYS A 282 4.35 -16.73 -22.25
C CYS A 282 5.83 -17.07 -22.46
N ALA A 283 6.65 -16.07 -22.76
CA ALA A 283 8.09 -16.25 -22.69
C ALA A 283 8.46 -16.46 -21.22
N VAL A 284 9.01 -17.63 -20.89
CA VAL A 284 9.73 -17.80 -19.63
C VAL A 284 11.05 -17.06 -19.84
N PRO A 285 11.42 -16.08 -19.01
CA PRO A 285 12.78 -15.54 -19.05
C PRO A 285 13.76 -16.71 -18.87
N GLU A 286 14.71 -16.87 -19.80
CA GLU A 286 15.87 -17.75 -19.61
C GLU A 286 16.71 -17.31 -18.40
#